data_AF-A0A7Y8L3E7-F1
#
_entry.id   AF-A0A7Y8L3E7-F1
#
_cell.length_a   1.000
_cell.length_b   1.000
_cell.length_c   1.000
_cell.angle_alpha   90.00
_cell.angle_beta   90.00
_cell.angle_gamma   90.00
#
_symmetry.space_group_name_H-M   'P 1'
#
loop_
_entity.id
_entity.type
_entity.pdbx_description
1 polymer ?
#
loop_
_entity_poly.entity_id
_entity_poly.type
_entity_poly.pdbx_seq_one_letter_code
_entity_poly.pdbx_strand_id
1 'polypeptide(L)'
;MNTIKIIMFSFFIFINQNVAQEITATLSGHATDDGFSVKDDLGNTLLRVRGDANIGIGTTSPNNPFQVNNVIVGGFRGEAGSGYAYQVISATYHAGLNDYGVGYGFGYFTGDMPNVQTLNQFAQIMGIPQTVGTENYRGHLSFWTRNASSLAERVRITEDGNFGIGTTTPTAKLDVSGSTGYDQLRIRSSFTPTGTNDASGNVGDIAWDDSYIYVKTNNGWKRSALSTWP
;
A
#
# COMPACT_ATOMS: atom_id res chain seq x y z
N MET A 1 17.33 -60.48 26.18
CA MET A 1 16.86 -59.12 25.84
C MET A 1 16.27 -59.17 24.45
N ASN A 2 14.95 -59.07 24.32
CA ASN A 2 14.28 -59.13 23.01
C ASN A 2 14.33 -57.75 22.37
N THR A 3 15.07 -57.64 21.26
CA THR A 3 15.17 -56.42 20.47
C THR A 3 13.88 -56.24 19.66
N ILE A 4 13.11 -55.20 19.97
CA ILE A 4 11.95 -54.80 19.16
C ILE A 4 12.49 -54.18 17.87
N LYS A 5 12.28 -54.85 16.74
CA LYS A 5 12.51 -54.27 15.41
C LYS A 5 11.31 -53.39 15.06
N ILE A 6 11.50 -52.08 15.03
CA ILE A 6 10.51 -51.15 14.48
C ILE A 6 10.54 -51.31 12.95
N ILE A 7 9.41 -51.74 12.37
CA ILE A 7 9.22 -51.81 10.92
C ILE A 7 8.77 -50.42 10.45
N MET A 8 9.63 -49.72 9.70
CA MET A 8 9.24 -48.54 8.94
C MET A 8 8.50 -48.99 7.68
N PHE A 9 7.22 -48.64 7.52
CA PHE A 9 6.52 -48.78 6.25
C PHE A 9 6.75 -47.52 5.41
N SER A 10 7.47 -47.66 4.30
CA SER A 10 7.47 -46.67 3.21
C SER A 10 6.36 -47.03 2.24
N PHE A 11 5.34 -46.18 2.09
CA PHE A 11 4.29 -46.37 1.08
C PHE A 11 4.77 -45.73 -0.23
N PHE A 12 5.10 -46.56 -1.23
CA PHE A 12 5.46 -46.07 -2.57
C PHE A 12 4.18 -45.98 -3.41
N ILE A 13 3.88 -44.79 -3.94
CA ILE A 13 2.84 -44.62 -4.96
C ILE A 13 3.55 -44.63 -6.32
N PHE A 14 3.30 -45.66 -7.13
CA PHE A 14 3.81 -45.73 -8.50
C PHE A 14 2.93 -44.89 -9.42
N ILE A 15 3.48 -43.81 -9.97
CA ILE A 15 2.76 -42.85 -10.81
C ILE A 15 2.99 -43.21 -12.30
N ASN A 16 1.94 -43.63 -13.01
CA ASN A 16 1.98 -43.89 -14.46
C ASN A 16 1.87 -42.58 -15.27
N GLN A 17 2.74 -42.38 -16.26
CA GLN A 17 3.05 -41.09 -16.88
C GLN A 17 1.97 -40.54 -17.85
N ASN A 18 0.85 -41.24 -18.09
CA ASN A 18 -0.06 -40.94 -19.21
C ASN A 18 -1.51 -40.58 -18.85
N VAL A 19 -1.84 -40.29 -17.58
CA VAL A 19 -3.15 -39.72 -17.20
C VAL A 19 -2.93 -38.68 -16.10
N ALA A 20 -3.66 -37.57 -16.12
CA ALA A 20 -3.68 -36.62 -15.01
C ALA A 20 -4.14 -37.36 -13.73
N GLN A 21 -3.31 -37.36 -12.70
CA GLN A 21 -3.59 -38.01 -11.43
C GLN A 21 -3.89 -36.95 -10.37
N GLU A 22 -5.02 -37.12 -9.69
CA GLU A 22 -5.42 -36.29 -8.56
C GLU A 22 -5.00 -36.96 -7.25
N ILE A 23 -4.37 -36.19 -6.35
CA ILE A 23 -4.17 -36.59 -4.96
C ILE A 23 -5.18 -35.79 -4.13
N THR A 24 -6.24 -36.45 -3.68
CA THR A 24 -7.28 -35.84 -2.84
C THR A 24 -7.04 -36.18 -1.36
N ALA A 25 -6.95 -35.17 -0.51
CA ALA A 25 -6.92 -35.34 0.95
C ALA A 25 -8.22 -34.81 1.56
N THR A 26 -9.02 -35.68 2.17
CA THR A 26 -10.23 -35.30 2.91
C THR A 26 -9.86 -35.03 4.36
N LEU A 27 -10.06 -33.78 4.81
CA LEU A 27 -9.73 -33.36 6.16
C LEU A 27 -10.98 -33.23 7.03
N SER A 28 -10.82 -33.36 8.35
CA SER A 28 -11.91 -33.36 9.31
C SER A 28 -12.57 -31.98 9.54
N GLY A 29 -12.03 -30.90 8.96
CA GLY A 29 -12.44 -29.53 9.29
C GLY A 29 -11.73 -28.94 10.51
N HIS A 30 -10.94 -29.72 11.26
CA HIS A 30 -10.37 -29.28 12.53
C HIS A 30 -9.04 -28.56 12.37
N ALA A 31 -8.83 -27.64 13.32
CA ALA A 31 -7.61 -26.89 13.51
C ALA A 31 -6.35 -27.76 13.73
N THR A 32 -6.47 -28.95 14.26
CA THR A 32 -5.31 -29.78 14.61
C THR A 32 -4.81 -30.65 13.46
N ASP A 33 -5.56 -30.70 12.37
CA ASP A 33 -5.33 -31.64 11.29
C ASP A 33 -4.56 -30.98 10.16
N ASP A 34 -3.72 -31.76 9.47
CA ASP A 34 -2.97 -31.33 8.28
C ASP A 34 -3.31 -32.25 7.11
N GLY A 35 -3.69 -31.67 5.97
CA GLY A 35 -3.89 -32.46 4.73
C GLY A 35 -2.71 -32.45 3.81
N PHE A 36 -1.88 -31.41 3.90
CA PHE A 36 -0.64 -31.30 3.17
C PHE A 36 0.36 -30.51 3.99
N SER A 37 1.59 -31.00 4.11
CA SER A 37 2.69 -30.24 4.69
C SER A 37 3.99 -30.52 3.95
N VAL A 38 4.75 -29.44 3.70
CA VAL A 38 6.12 -29.48 3.22
C VAL A 38 7.01 -29.04 4.37
N LYS A 39 8.03 -29.83 4.68
CA LYS A 39 8.99 -29.58 5.75
C LYS A 39 10.42 -29.59 5.21
N ASP A 40 11.34 -28.91 5.90
CA ASP A 40 12.78 -29.08 5.64
C ASP A 40 13.33 -30.37 6.28
N ASP A 41 14.61 -30.67 6.05
CA ASP A 41 15.29 -31.86 6.57
C ASP A 41 15.46 -31.85 8.10
N LEU A 42 15.18 -30.71 8.74
CA LEU A 42 15.16 -30.55 10.20
C LEU A 42 13.75 -30.67 10.78
N GLY A 43 12.73 -30.88 9.93
CA GLY A 43 11.33 -31.05 10.31
C GLY A 43 10.55 -29.75 10.51
N ASN A 44 11.13 -28.58 10.18
CA ASN A 44 10.43 -27.31 10.27
C ASN A 44 9.39 -27.19 9.15
N THR A 45 8.21 -26.64 9.46
CA THR A 45 7.18 -26.41 8.44
C THR A 45 7.56 -25.28 7.48
N LEU A 46 7.59 -25.58 6.18
CA LEU A 46 7.76 -24.63 5.09
C LEU A 46 6.41 -24.17 4.52
N LEU A 47 5.52 -25.12 4.23
CA LEU A 47 4.15 -24.88 3.76
C LEU A 47 3.23 -25.91 4.44
N ARG A 48 2.03 -25.51 4.87
CA ARG A 48 0.98 -26.44 5.33
C ARG A 48 -0.41 -25.98 4.94
N VAL A 49 -1.30 -26.94 4.74
CA VAL A 49 -2.75 -26.74 4.62
C VAL A 49 -3.42 -27.51 5.75
N ARG A 50 -4.09 -26.78 6.65
CA ARG A 50 -4.79 -27.35 7.80
C ARG A 50 -6.20 -27.81 7.45
N GLY A 51 -6.77 -28.65 8.31
CA GLY A 51 -8.15 -29.12 8.19
C GLY A 51 -9.20 -28.01 8.28
N ASP A 52 -8.90 -26.91 8.98
CA ASP A 52 -9.73 -25.71 9.06
C ASP A 52 -9.56 -24.76 7.84
N ALA A 53 -8.95 -25.26 6.76
CA ALA A 53 -8.63 -24.54 5.53
C ALA A 53 -7.60 -23.40 5.65
N ASN A 54 -6.98 -23.20 6.82
CA ASN A 54 -5.90 -22.23 6.96
C ASN A 54 -4.62 -22.73 6.28
N ILE A 55 -4.04 -21.88 5.43
CA ILE A 55 -2.78 -22.14 4.74
C ILE A 55 -1.66 -21.37 5.45
N GLY A 56 -0.61 -22.08 5.86
CA GLY A 56 0.55 -21.51 6.53
C GLY A 56 1.82 -21.66 5.70
N ILE A 57 2.62 -20.60 5.54
CA ILE A 57 4.01 -20.67 5.04
C ILE A 57 4.96 -20.25 6.16
N GLY A 58 5.87 -21.14 6.57
CA GLY A 58 6.81 -20.90 7.67
C GLY A 58 6.17 -20.83 9.08
N THR A 59 4.89 -21.17 9.22
CA THR A 59 4.18 -21.23 10.52
C THR A 59 3.55 -22.61 10.73
N THR A 60 3.61 -23.10 11.96
CA THR A 60 2.96 -24.34 12.40
C THR A 60 1.52 -24.11 12.91
N SER A 61 1.08 -22.86 13.00
CA SER A 61 -0.24 -22.53 13.56
C SER A 61 -0.82 -21.31 12.86
N PRO A 62 -1.12 -21.42 11.55
CA PRO A 62 -1.71 -20.31 10.81
C PRO A 62 -3.06 -19.94 11.44
N ASN A 63 -3.19 -18.72 11.96
CA ASN A 63 -4.41 -18.23 12.62
C ASN A 63 -5.31 -17.39 11.67
N ASN A 64 -4.91 -17.28 10.40
CA ASN A 64 -5.66 -16.66 9.32
C ASN A 64 -5.76 -17.65 8.13
N PRO A 65 -6.77 -17.50 7.24
CA PRO A 65 -6.94 -18.35 6.06
C PRO A 65 -5.68 -18.49 5.19
N PHE A 66 -4.86 -17.44 5.15
CA PHE A 66 -3.52 -17.48 4.55
C PHE A 66 -2.56 -16.68 5.45
N GLN A 67 -1.64 -17.36 6.14
CA GLN A 67 -0.61 -16.75 6.99
C GLN A 67 0.79 -17.11 6.51
N VAL A 68 1.68 -16.13 6.45
CA VAL A 68 3.11 -16.33 6.18
C VAL A 68 3.88 -15.75 7.37
N ASN A 69 4.69 -16.59 8.04
CA ASN A 69 5.44 -16.20 9.26
C ASN A 69 6.71 -15.39 8.97
N ASN A 70 6.95 -15.11 7.68
CA ASN A 70 8.09 -14.39 7.14
C ASN A 70 7.59 -13.49 5.99
N VAL A 71 8.49 -12.73 5.38
CA VAL A 71 8.16 -11.93 4.20
C VAL A 71 7.72 -12.85 3.05
N ILE A 72 6.54 -12.59 2.48
CA ILE A 72 6.16 -13.15 1.18
C ILE A 72 7.09 -12.50 0.14
N VAL A 73 8.15 -13.20 -0.27
CA VAL A 73 8.99 -12.81 -1.43
C VAL A 73 8.27 -13.25 -2.71
N GLY A 74 7.04 -12.75 -2.90
CA GLY A 74 6.23 -12.96 -4.09
C GLY A 74 6.38 -11.78 -5.02
N GLY A 75 7.55 -11.62 -5.64
CA GLY A 75 7.74 -10.63 -6.69
C GLY A 75 7.12 -11.12 -8.01
N PHE A 76 6.48 -10.22 -8.76
CA PHE A 76 6.49 -10.33 -10.22
C PHE A 76 7.97 -10.42 -10.63
N ARG A 77 8.38 -11.50 -11.30
CA ARG A 77 9.77 -11.64 -11.76
C ARG A 77 10.07 -10.57 -12.82
N GLY A 78 10.76 -9.51 -12.42
CA GLY A 78 11.64 -8.76 -13.33
C GLY A 78 12.93 -9.53 -13.52
N GLU A 79 13.45 -9.57 -14.75
CA GLU A 79 14.69 -10.28 -15.09
C GLU A 79 15.88 -9.80 -14.23
N ALA A 80 16.84 -10.71 -14.02
CA ALA A 80 18.00 -10.49 -13.16
C ALA A 80 18.84 -9.27 -13.60
N GLY A 81 19.08 -8.33 -12.69
CA GLY A 81 20.10 -7.28 -12.88
C GLY A 81 19.78 -5.88 -12.37
N SER A 82 18.61 -5.60 -11.79
CA SER A 82 18.31 -4.27 -11.25
C SER A 82 17.34 -4.33 -10.07
N GLY A 83 17.74 -3.69 -8.96
CA GLY A 83 16.99 -3.38 -7.73
C GLY A 83 15.63 -4.04 -7.50
N TYR A 84 15.55 -4.88 -6.47
CA TYR A 84 14.31 -5.50 -6.03
C TYR A 84 13.31 -4.45 -5.51
N ALA A 85 12.12 -4.38 -6.12
CA ALA A 85 10.96 -3.74 -5.52
C ALA A 85 10.16 -4.81 -4.76
N TYR A 86 10.12 -4.72 -3.43
CA TYR A 86 9.35 -5.64 -2.60
C TYR A 86 7.94 -5.09 -2.41
N GLN A 87 6.94 -5.71 -3.04
CA GLN A 87 5.53 -5.41 -2.75
C GLN A 87 5.10 -6.20 -1.51
N VAL A 88 5.04 -5.53 -0.36
CA VAL A 88 4.51 -6.13 0.88
C VAL A 88 3.18 -5.47 1.21
N ILE A 89 2.10 -6.25 1.24
CA ILE A 89 0.94 -5.93 2.06
C ILE A 89 1.40 -6.23 3.49
N SER A 90 1.84 -5.22 4.23
CA SER A 90 2.26 -5.34 5.63
C SER A 90 1.27 -4.59 6.52
N ALA A 91 0.73 -5.25 7.53
CA ALA A 91 0.10 -4.54 8.64
C ALA A 91 1.24 -4.08 9.56
N THR A 92 1.46 -2.77 9.71
CA THR A 92 2.49 -2.24 10.61
C THR A 92 1.85 -1.21 11.52
N TYR A 93 2.07 -1.37 12.83
CA TYR A 93 1.58 -0.46 13.85
C TYR A 93 2.29 0.90 13.72
N HIS A 94 1.53 1.99 13.56
CA HIS A 94 2.05 3.36 13.57
C HIS A 94 1.55 4.08 14.82
N ALA A 95 2.43 4.29 15.81
CA ALA A 95 2.12 5.13 16.97
C ALA A 95 2.59 6.56 16.70
N GLY A 96 1.75 7.57 16.93
CA GLY A 96 2.21 8.97 16.94
C GLY A 96 1.24 10.05 16.49
N LEU A 97 0.01 9.74 16.08
CA LEU A 97 -1.03 10.74 15.80
C LEU A 97 -2.21 10.52 16.75
N ASN A 98 -3.12 11.49 16.88
CA ASN A 98 -4.38 11.39 17.65
C ASN A 98 -5.37 10.35 17.07
N ASP A 99 -4.84 9.35 16.37
CA ASP A 99 -5.54 8.31 15.62
C ASP A 99 -5.56 7.03 16.48
N TYR A 100 -6.76 6.51 16.73
CA TYR A 100 -7.04 5.50 17.76
C TYR A 100 -6.86 4.03 17.29
N GLY A 101 -6.25 3.78 16.12
CA GLY A 101 -6.24 2.43 15.53
C GLY A 101 -5.03 2.07 14.68
N VAL A 102 -4.88 0.77 14.42
CA VAL A 102 -3.84 0.19 13.57
C VAL A 102 -4.17 0.50 12.10
N GLY A 103 -3.36 1.33 11.45
CA GLY A 103 -3.49 1.57 10.02
C GLY A 103 -3.02 0.36 9.20
N TYR A 104 -3.76 0.00 8.15
CA TYR A 104 -3.36 -1.04 7.20
C TYR A 104 -2.68 -0.37 6.01
N GLY A 105 -1.41 -0.69 5.79
CA GLY A 105 -0.64 -0.18 4.65
C GLY A 105 -0.79 -1.07 3.43
N PHE A 106 -1.19 -0.48 2.30
CA PHE A 106 -1.10 -1.09 0.98
C PHE A 106 0.10 -0.47 0.25
N GLY A 107 1.04 -1.27 -0.23
CA GLY A 107 2.21 -0.76 -0.96
C GLY A 107 3.28 -0.15 -0.05
N TYR A 108 3.90 -0.99 0.79
CA TYR A 108 5.21 -0.64 1.33
C TYR A 108 6.19 -0.63 0.17
N PHE A 109 6.64 0.55 -0.24
CA PHE A 109 7.70 0.67 -1.22
C PHE A 109 9.02 0.74 -0.47
N THR A 110 9.71 -0.40 -0.43
CA THR A 110 11.08 -0.52 0.09
C THR A 110 12.04 -0.68 -1.07
N GLY A 111 13.26 -0.17 -0.91
CA GLY A 111 14.29 -0.25 -1.93
C GLY A 111 15.66 -0.33 -1.26
N ASP A 112 16.58 -0.99 -1.95
CA ASP A 112 17.99 -0.99 -1.59
C ASP A 112 18.58 0.38 -1.94
N MET A 113 19.11 1.10 -0.94
CA MET A 113 19.86 2.33 -1.19
C MET A 113 21.35 1.94 -1.30
N PRO A 114 22.08 2.40 -2.33
CA PRO A 114 23.50 2.10 -2.44
C PRO A 114 24.19 2.49 -1.12
N ASN A 115 24.80 1.50 -0.46
CA ASN A 115 25.53 1.60 0.82
C ASN A 115 24.72 1.45 2.12
N VAL A 116 23.46 0.98 2.10
CA VAL A 116 22.68 0.74 3.34
C VAL A 116 22.13 -0.69 3.37
N GLN A 117 22.70 -1.53 4.23
CA GLN A 117 22.30 -2.95 4.42
C GLN A 117 20.94 -3.13 5.14
N THR A 118 20.20 -2.04 5.38
CA THR A 118 18.86 -2.06 5.98
C THR A 118 17.82 -1.60 4.96
N LEU A 119 16.77 -2.40 4.77
CA LEU A 119 15.62 -2.04 3.96
C LEU A 119 14.94 -0.82 4.59
N ASN A 120 15.01 0.32 3.90
CA ASN A 120 14.31 1.52 4.32
C ASN A 120 13.03 1.68 3.50
N GLN A 121 11.92 1.89 4.20
CA GLN A 121 10.66 2.27 3.57
C GLN A 121 10.76 3.71 3.05
N PHE A 122 10.65 3.92 1.74
CA PHE A 122 10.74 5.25 1.15
C PHE A 122 9.36 5.89 0.90
N ALA A 123 8.30 5.08 0.80
CA ALA A 123 6.93 5.55 0.70
C ALA A 123 5.90 4.56 1.27
N GLN A 124 4.71 5.07 1.56
CA GLN A 124 3.56 4.29 2.02
C GLN A 124 2.24 4.86 1.54
N ILE A 125 1.27 3.98 1.27
CA ILE A 125 -0.15 4.33 1.21
C ILE A 125 -0.85 3.58 2.36
N MET A 126 -1.64 4.28 3.17
CA MET A 126 -2.24 3.71 4.38
C MET A 126 -3.71 4.09 4.51
N GLY A 127 -4.56 3.09 4.75
CA GLY A 127 -5.91 3.30 5.30
C GLY A 127 -5.82 3.29 6.82
N ILE A 128 -6.20 4.40 7.45
CA ILE A 128 -6.12 4.57 8.90
C ILE A 128 -7.55 4.67 9.45
N PRO A 129 -8.00 3.71 10.28
CA PRO A 129 -9.29 3.82 10.92
C PRO A 129 -9.28 4.95 11.94
N GLN A 130 -10.36 5.72 11.97
CA GLN A 130 -10.63 6.75 12.95
C GLN A 130 -11.79 6.28 13.82
N THR A 131 -11.49 5.75 15.00
CA THR A 131 -12.55 5.34 15.93
C THR A 131 -13.02 6.55 16.73
N VAL A 132 -14.27 6.97 16.49
CA VAL A 132 -15.02 7.87 17.38
C VAL A 132 -16.27 7.13 17.86
N GLY A 133 -16.18 6.54 19.06
CA GLY A 133 -17.28 5.79 19.68
C GLY A 133 -17.47 4.36 19.16
N THR A 134 -18.58 3.72 19.55
CA THR A 134 -18.82 2.27 19.41
C THR A 134 -19.29 1.81 18.03
N GLU A 135 -19.52 2.69 17.05
CA GLU A 135 -20.17 2.31 15.77
C GLU A 135 -19.59 2.95 14.49
N ASN A 136 -18.44 3.63 14.54
CA ASN A 136 -17.93 4.37 13.37
C ASN A 136 -16.75 3.67 12.69
N TYR A 137 -17.00 3.03 11.53
CA TYR A 137 -15.98 2.61 10.56
C TYR A 137 -15.43 3.81 9.74
N ARG A 138 -15.21 4.95 10.40
CA ARG A 138 -14.58 6.10 9.76
C ARG A 138 -13.10 5.80 9.57
N GLY A 139 -12.51 6.37 8.54
CA GLY A 139 -11.09 6.23 8.28
C GLY A 139 -10.67 7.14 7.15
N HIS A 140 -9.37 7.42 7.11
CA HIS A 140 -8.77 8.27 6.09
C HIS A 140 -7.73 7.49 5.29
N LEU A 141 -7.51 7.92 4.06
CA LEU A 141 -6.41 7.44 3.22
C LEU A 141 -5.26 8.44 3.32
N SER A 142 -4.04 7.96 3.53
CA SER A 142 -2.85 8.82 3.62
C SER A 142 -1.72 8.32 2.74
N PHE A 143 -0.92 9.27 2.24
CA PHE A 143 0.29 9.03 1.47
C PHE A 143 1.48 9.58 2.22
N TRP A 144 2.48 8.73 2.41
CA TRP A 144 3.68 9.05 3.17
C TRP A 144 4.90 8.93 2.27
N THR A 145 5.84 9.86 2.44
CA THR A 145 7.14 9.78 1.79
C THR A 145 8.23 10.09 2.79
N ARG A 146 9.37 9.44 2.58
CA ARG A 146 10.55 9.61 3.42
C ARG A 146 11.32 10.85 2.98
N ASN A 147 11.66 11.71 3.94
CA ASN A 147 12.67 12.76 3.75
C ASN A 147 13.84 12.43 4.68
N ALA A 148 14.92 11.91 4.09
CA ALA A 148 16.08 11.37 4.78
C ALA A 148 15.73 10.26 5.81
N SER A 149 15.75 10.56 7.10
CA SER A 149 15.66 9.56 8.17
C SER A 149 14.24 9.21 8.61
N SER A 150 13.21 9.98 8.24
CA SER A 150 11.83 9.76 8.68
C SER A 150 10.82 9.79 7.54
N LEU A 151 9.76 8.98 7.70
CA LEU A 151 8.53 9.10 6.93
C LEU A 151 7.70 10.26 7.49
N ALA A 152 7.06 10.99 6.59
CA ALA A 152 6.08 11.99 6.94
C ALA A 152 4.87 11.88 6.02
N GLU A 153 3.68 12.11 6.59
CA GLU A 153 2.46 12.24 5.82
C GLU A 153 2.57 13.46 4.91
N ARG A 154 2.28 13.27 3.63
CA ARG A 154 2.30 14.35 2.62
C ARG A 154 0.91 14.70 2.15
N VAL A 155 0.05 13.70 2.06
CA VAL A 155 -1.33 13.84 1.58
C VAL A 155 -2.25 13.01 2.46
N ARG A 156 -3.41 13.58 2.80
CA ARG A 156 -4.53 12.92 3.49
C ARG A 156 -5.81 13.10 2.70
N ILE A 157 -6.65 12.08 2.67
CA ILE A 157 -8.06 12.17 2.29
C ILE A 157 -8.87 11.73 3.50
N THR A 158 -9.57 12.67 4.13
CA THR A 158 -10.39 12.37 5.30
C THR A 158 -11.64 11.59 4.93
N GLU A 159 -12.31 11.05 5.94
CA GLU A 159 -13.61 10.41 5.84
C GLU A 159 -14.72 11.34 5.30
N ASP A 160 -14.54 12.66 5.43
CA ASP A 160 -15.45 13.66 4.84
C ASP A 160 -15.08 14.01 3.39
N GLY A 161 -14.04 13.35 2.83
CA GLY A 161 -13.54 13.54 1.48
C GLY A 161 -12.75 14.84 1.30
N ASN A 162 -12.16 15.38 2.36
CA ASN A 162 -11.28 16.54 2.27
C ASN A 162 -9.85 16.10 1.96
N PHE A 163 -9.26 16.73 0.94
CA PHE A 163 -7.90 16.47 0.49
C PHE A 163 -6.92 17.46 1.12
N GLY A 164 -6.12 16.99 2.09
CA GLY A 164 -5.07 17.77 2.73
C GLY A 164 -3.71 17.53 2.08
N ILE A 165 -2.97 18.58 1.76
CA ILE A 165 -1.56 18.53 1.33
C ILE A 165 -0.73 19.25 2.39
N GLY A 166 0.19 18.53 3.04
CA GLY A 166 1.03 19.09 4.12
C GLY A 166 0.29 19.39 5.43
N THR A 167 -0.99 18.99 5.56
CA THR A 167 -1.81 19.14 6.78
C THR A 167 -2.52 17.83 7.12
N THR A 168 -2.64 17.52 8.41
CA THR A 168 -3.37 16.34 8.91
C THR A 168 -4.82 16.65 9.27
N THR A 169 -5.21 17.93 9.27
CA THR A 169 -6.55 18.41 9.67
C THR A 169 -7.14 19.36 8.63
N PRO A 170 -7.40 18.89 7.39
CA PRO A 170 -7.93 19.74 6.34
C PRO A 170 -9.36 20.20 6.66
N THR A 171 -9.61 21.51 6.54
CA THR A 171 -10.91 22.13 6.85
C THR A 171 -11.75 22.44 5.60
N ALA A 172 -11.18 22.24 4.41
CA ALA A 172 -11.82 22.43 3.12
C ALA A 172 -11.59 21.21 2.20
N LYS A 173 -12.34 21.14 1.09
CA LYS A 173 -12.23 20.03 0.12
C LYS A 173 -10.82 19.86 -0.46
N LEU A 174 -10.11 20.97 -0.65
CA LEU A 174 -8.68 21.01 -0.91
C LEU A 174 -8.07 22.00 0.07
N ASP A 175 -7.18 21.53 0.93
CA ASP A 175 -6.48 22.33 1.94
C ASP A 175 -4.98 22.08 1.79
N VAL A 176 -4.23 23.11 1.42
CA VAL A 176 -2.79 23.02 1.14
C VAL A 176 -2.07 23.86 2.17
N SER A 177 -1.21 23.23 2.96
CA SER A 177 -0.36 23.91 3.93
C SER A 177 1.10 23.89 3.48
N GLY A 178 1.70 25.08 3.37
CA GLY A 178 3.12 25.26 3.06
C GLY A 178 3.99 25.40 4.31
N SER A 179 5.27 25.04 4.20
CA SER A 179 6.25 25.15 5.29
C SER A 179 6.99 26.49 5.34
N THR A 180 6.86 27.33 4.31
CA THR A 180 7.67 28.56 4.11
C THR A 180 6.91 29.86 4.43
N GLY A 181 5.89 29.79 5.30
CA GLY A 181 5.09 30.96 5.72
C GLY A 181 4.00 31.38 4.73
N TYR A 182 3.77 30.60 3.67
CA TYR A 182 2.67 30.75 2.74
C TYR A 182 2.37 29.40 2.08
N ASP A 183 1.14 29.26 1.58
CA ASP A 183 0.69 28.04 0.90
C ASP A 183 1.00 28.11 -0.60
N GLN A 184 1.51 27.01 -1.15
CA GLN A 184 2.00 26.97 -2.53
C GLN A 184 0.99 26.31 -3.46
N LEU A 185 0.46 27.09 -4.41
CA LEU A 185 -0.22 26.58 -5.60
C LEU A 185 0.51 27.11 -6.85
N ARG A 186 1.24 26.24 -7.56
CA ARG A 186 2.03 26.63 -8.73
C ARG A 186 1.38 26.16 -10.03
N ILE A 187 1.00 27.11 -10.88
CA ILE A 187 0.59 26.88 -12.28
C ILE A 187 1.83 27.08 -13.15
N ARG A 188 2.37 26.02 -13.77
CA ARG A 188 3.71 26.09 -14.39
C ARG A 188 3.74 26.65 -15.80
N SER A 189 2.75 26.33 -16.61
CA SER A 189 2.69 26.75 -18.01
C SER A 189 1.93 28.06 -18.11
N SER A 190 2.55 29.06 -18.74
CA SER A 190 1.85 30.30 -19.11
C SER A 190 0.94 30.06 -20.30
N PHE A 191 -0.16 30.81 -20.37
CA PHE A 191 -1.08 30.82 -21.50
C PHE A 191 -1.70 32.21 -21.60
N THR A 192 -1.58 32.82 -22.77
CA THR A 192 -2.21 34.09 -23.12
C THR A 192 -3.39 33.80 -24.05
N PRO A 193 -4.64 33.91 -23.58
CA PRO A 193 -5.80 33.85 -24.45
C PRO A 193 -5.70 34.91 -25.55
N THR A 194 -6.01 34.52 -26.78
CA THR A 194 -5.96 35.42 -27.96
C THR A 194 -7.05 36.51 -27.94
N GLY A 195 -8.06 36.35 -27.09
CA GLY A 195 -9.09 37.34 -26.82
C GLY A 195 -10.21 36.77 -25.94
N THR A 196 -11.24 37.58 -25.66
CA THR A 196 -12.39 37.17 -24.83
C THR A 196 -13.03 35.88 -25.36
N ASN A 197 -13.20 35.77 -26.67
CA ASN A 197 -13.89 34.65 -27.32
C ASN A 197 -12.96 33.47 -27.67
N ASP A 198 -11.71 33.48 -27.20
CA ASP A 198 -10.81 32.33 -27.38
C ASP A 198 -11.46 31.08 -26.76
N ALA A 199 -11.67 30.05 -27.59
CA ALA A 199 -12.38 28.83 -27.23
C ALA A 199 -11.56 27.90 -26.33
N SER A 200 -10.25 28.10 -26.22
CA SER A 200 -9.34 27.27 -25.42
C SER A 200 -9.72 27.31 -23.94
N GLY A 201 -9.52 26.18 -23.25
CA GLY A 201 -9.83 26.02 -21.82
C GLY A 201 -11.32 25.82 -21.50
N ASN A 202 -11.57 25.29 -20.31
CA ASN A 202 -12.89 25.07 -19.73
C ASN A 202 -13.23 26.17 -18.73
N VAL A 203 -14.53 26.38 -18.48
CA VAL A 203 -15.00 27.35 -17.48
C VAL A 203 -14.44 27.01 -16.10
N GLY A 204 -13.82 28.00 -15.45
CA GLY A 204 -13.11 27.84 -14.18
C GLY A 204 -11.60 27.72 -14.33
N ASP A 205 -11.08 27.49 -15.54
CA ASP A 205 -9.63 27.43 -15.76
C ASP A 205 -8.97 28.76 -15.41
N ILE A 206 -7.82 28.67 -14.74
CA ILE A 206 -6.95 29.79 -14.40
C ILE A 206 -5.71 29.70 -15.29
N ALA A 207 -5.36 30.81 -15.91
CA ALA A 207 -4.12 30.95 -16.69
C ALA A 207 -3.38 32.22 -16.27
N TRP A 208 -2.13 32.32 -16.70
CA TRP A 208 -1.29 33.48 -16.41
C TRP A 208 -0.32 33.72 -17.57
N ASP A 209 0.11 34.97 -17.69
CA ASP A 209 1.32 35.37 -18.39
C ASP A 209 2.02 36.48 -17.59
N ASP A 210 3.07 37.08 -18.16
CA ASP A 210 3.87 38.10 -17.48
C ASP A 210 3.07 39.38 -17.14
N SER A 211 1.91 39.59 -17.77
CA SER A 211 1.11 40.82 -17.65
C SER A 211 -0.22 40.62 -16.94
N TYR A 212 -0.78 39.41 -16.94
CA TYR A 212 -2.15 39.17 -16.49
C TYR A 212 -2.31 37.82 -15.80
N ILE A 213 -3.25 37.78 -14.85
CA ILE A 213 -3.95 36.56 -14.48
C ILE A 213 -5.28 36.49 -15.24
N TYR A 214 -5.64 35.28 -15.68
CA TYR A 214 -6.84 35.02 -16.47
C TYR A 214 -7.74 33.99 -15.78
N VAL A 215 -9.05 34.15 -15.94
CA VAL A 215 -10.05 33.15 -15.56
C VAL A 215 -11.02 32.94 -16.72
N LYS A 216 -11.23 31.68 -17.12
CA LYS A 216 -12.22 31.32 -18.13
C LYS A 216 -13.62 31.32 -17.52
N THR A 217 -14.53 32.09 -18.10
CA THR A 217 -15.93 32.16 -17.69
C THR A 217 -16.85 31.61 -18.79
N ASN A 218 -18.14 31.45 -18.49
CA ASN A 218 -19.16 31.15 -19.51
C ASN A 218 -19.19 32.19 -20.64
N ASN A 219 -18.76 33.42 -20.37
CA ASN A 219 -18.69 34.53 -21.34
C ASN A 219 -17.28 34.73 -21.90
N GLY A 220 -16.44 33.69 -21.87
CA GLY A 220 -15.07 33.73 -22.37
C GLY A 220 -14.04 34.15 -21.32
N TRP A 221 -12.81 34.41 -21.77
CA TRP A 221 -11.68 34.74 -20.89
C TRP A 221 -11.82 36.16 -20.31
N LYS A 222 -11.62 36.27 -18.99
CA LYS A 222 -11.50 37.53 -18.26
C LYS A 222 -10.11 37.62 -17.64
N ARG A 223 -9.62 38.83 -17.43
CA ARG A 223 -8.25 39.06 -16.94
C ARG A 223 -8.15 40.22 -15.97
N SER A 224 -7.16 40.16 -15.09
CA SER A 224 -6.73 41.28 -14.23
C SER A 224 -5.27 41.58 -14.52
N ALA A 225 -4.94 42.86 -14.71
CA ALA A 225 -3.58 43.30 -15.00
C ALA A 225 -2.73 43.18 -13.73
N LEU A 226 -1.57 42.54 -13.84
CA LEU A 226 -0.64 42.41 -12.72
C LEU A 226 0.02 43.75 -12.37
N SER A 227 0.16 44.65 -13.37
CA SER A 227 0.74 45.98 -13.17
C SER A 227 -0.08 46.90 -12.26
N THR A 228 -1.32 46.53 -11.92
CA THR A 228 -2.18 47.30 -11.01
C THR A 228 -2.22 46.73 -9.60
N TRP A 229 -1.45 45.68 -9.32
CA TRP A 229 -1.37 45.08 -7.99
C TRP A 229 -0.33 45.84 -7.16
N PRO A 230 -0.59 46.05 -5.86
CA PRO A 230 0.29 46.82 -4.97
C PRO A 230 1.66 46.16 -4.75
#